data_AF-A0A0C5V009-F1
#
_entry.id   AF-A0A0C5V009-F1
#
_cell.length_a   1.000
_cell.length_b   1.000
_cell.length_c   1.000
_cell.angle_alpha   90.00
_cell.angle_beta   90.00
_cell.angle_gamma   90.00
#
_symmetry.space_group_name_H-M   'P 1'
#
loop_
_entity.id
_entity.type
_entity.pdbx_description
1 polymer ?
#
loop_
_entity_poly.entity_id
_entity_poly.type
_entity_poly.pdbx_seq_one_letter_code
_entity_poly.pdbx_strand_id
1 'polypeptide(L)'
;MNQEDPSRAGKAIIEAVESQIKNNDPPKVKQTLKRLRSLGISREESLKYIACALSIEIFGAVKNAEEFNPKRYNENLDKLPEMPWEDE
;
A
#
# COMPACT_ATOMS: atom_id res chain seq x y z
N MET A 1 16.95 -18.41 -14.55
CA MET A 1 16.17 -18.36 -13.29
C MET A 1 15.82 -16.90 -13.06
N ASN A 2 14.61 -16.47 -13.45
CA ASN A 2 14.18 -15.09 -13.25
C ASN A 2 13.63 -15.00 -11.83
N GLN A 3 14.53 -14.86 -10.85
CA GLN A 3 14.13 -14.58 -9.48
C GLN A 3 13.76 -13.10 -9.46
N GLU A 4 12.46 -12.81 -9.52
CA GLU A 4 11.93 -11.49 -9.18
C GLU A 4 12.36 -11.21 -7.74
N ASP A 5 13.42 -10.43 -7.59
CA ASP A 5 13.97 -10.06 -6.31
C ASP A 5 12.86 -9.37 -5.50
N PRO A 6 12.41 -9.94 -4.37
CA PRO A 6 11.34 -9.35 -3.55
C PRO A 6 11.65 -7.89 -3.16
N SER A 7 12.93 -7.53 -3.09
CA SER A 7 13.38 -6.18 -2.82
C SER A 7 13.07 -5.18 -3.95
N ARG A 8 12.99 -5.64 -5.21
CA ARG A 8 12.65 -4.80 -6.38
C ARG A 8 11.16 -4.52 -6.45
N ALA A 9 10.33 -5.55 -6.25
CA ALA A 9 8.87 -5.38 -6.23
C ALA A 9 8.46 -4.45 -5.08
N GLY A 10 8.97 -4.68 -3.87
CA GLY A 10 8.67 -3.81 -2.72
C GLY A 10 9.05 -2.34 -2.95
N LYS A 11 10.21 -2.07 -3.55
CA LYS A 11 10.64 -0.71 -3.91
C LYS A 11 9.69 -0.06 -4.92
N ALA A 12 9.31 -0.77 -5.98
CA ALA A 12 8.38 -0.25 -6.99
C ALA A 12 7.00 0.09 -6.39
N ILE A 13 6.53 -0.71 -5.44
CA ILE A 13 5.25 -0.44 -4.76
C ILE A 13 5.36 0.81 -3.88
N ILE A 14 6.47 0.99 -3.15
CA ILE A 14 6.71 2.22 -2.38
C ILE A 14 6.77 3.45 -3.31
N GLU A 15 7.45 3.36 -4.45
CA GLU A 15 7.50 4.44 -5.45
C GLU A 15 6.11 4.77 -6.01
N ALA A 16 5.27 3.75 -6.24
CA ALA A 16 3.88 3.94 -6.63
C ALA A 16 3.08 4.67 -5.55
N VAL A 17 3.25 4.31 -4.27
CA VAL A 17 2.63 5.03 -3.15
C VAL A 17 3.11 6.48 -3.07
N GLU A 18 4.41 6.73 -3.24
CA GLU A 18 4.92 8.10 -3.27
C GLU A 18 4.32 8.91 -4.42
N SER A 19 4.12 8.28 -5.58
CA SER A 19 3.46 8.88 -6.73
C SER A 19 1.99 9.20 -6.44
N GLN A 20 1.25 8.29 -5.78
CA GLN A 20 -0.12 8.55 -5.33
C GLN A 20 -0.19 9.75 -4.38
N ILE A 21 0.75 9.88 -3.44
CA ILE A 21 0.82 11.01 -2.49
C ILE A 21 1.15 12.33 -3.21
N LYS A 22 2.11 12.30 -4.14
CA LYS A 22 2.56 13.46 -4.91
C LYS A 22 1.43 13.99 -5.81
N ASN A 23 0.75 13.08 -6.51
CA ASN A 23 -0.35 13.41 -7.41
C ASN A 23 -1.67 13.63 -6.65
N ASN A 24 -1.71 13.28 -5.35
CA ASN A 24 -2.91 13.31 -4.52
C ASN A 24 -4.05 12.46 -5.12
N ASP A 25 -3.68 11.31 -5.69
CA ASP A 25 -4.57 10.42 -6.40
C ASP A 25 -4.26 8.94 -6.06
N PRO A 26 -5.12 8.24 -5.30
CA PRO A 26 -6.31 8.80 -4.64
C PRO A 26 -5.91 9.69 -3.44
N PRO A 27 -6.70 10.74 -3.12
CA PRO A 27 -6.40 11.64 -2.00
C PRO A 27 -6.37 10.93 -0.64
N LYS A 28 -7.07 9.78 -0.55
CA LYS A 28 -7.11 8.91 0.62
C LYS A 28 -5.71 8.51 1.08
N VAL A 29 -4.79 8.20 0.17
CA VAL A 29 -3.43 7.74 0.50
C VAL A 29 -2.68 8.82 1.28
N LYS A 30 -2.79 10.08 0.85
CA LYS A 30 -2.21 11.22 1.54
C LYS A 30 -2.84 11.46 2.90
N GLN A 31 -4.15 11.25 3.05
CA GLN A 31 -4.85 11.33 4.34
C GLN A 31 -4.38 10.22 5.28
N THR A 32 -4.24 8.99 4.80
CA THR A 32 -3.72 7.85 5.57
C THR A 32 -2.29 8.11 6.04
N LEU A 33 -1.41 8.62 5.18
CA LEU A 33 -0.06 9.00 5.59
C LEU A 33 -0.07 10.04 6.74
N LYS A 34 -0.93 11.06 6.65
CA LYS A 34 -1.05 12.06 7.73
C LYS A 34 -1.58 11.42 9.03
N ARG A 35 -2.57 10.54 8.93
CA ARG A 35 -3.15 9.80 10.07
C ARG A 35 -2.08 8.96 10.76
N LEU A 36 -1.35 8.10 10.03
CA LEU A 36 -0.30 7.26 10.58
C LEU A 36 0.81 8.08 11.25
N ARG A 37 1.22 9.19 10.63
CA ARG A 37 2.21 10.09 11.23
C ARG A 37 1.71 10.77 12.51
N SER A 38 0.42 11.07 12.60
CA SER A 38 -0.18 11.62 13.83
C SER A 38 -0.23 10.61 14.98
N LEU A 39 -0.19 9.31 14.68
CA LEU A 39 -0.04 8.23 15.65
C LEU A 39 1.42 8.02 16.10
N GLY A 40 2.36 8.84 15.63
CA GLY A 40 3.79 8.74 15.96
C GLY A 40 4.60 7.80 15.06
N ILE A 41 3.97 7.21 14.03
CA ILE A 41 4.65 6.32 13.08
C ILE A 41 5.53 7.16 12.15
N SER A 42 6.76 6.69 11.88
CA SER A 42 7.67 7.38 10.97
C SER A 42 7.08 7.45 9.56
N ARG A 43 7.52 8.42 8.74
CA ARG A 43 7.08 8.49 7.34
C ARG A 43 7.42 7.20 6.58
N GLU A 44 8.63 6.67 6.79
CA GLU A 44 9.10 5.47 6.12
C GLU A 44 8.22 4.26 6.48
N GLU A 45 7.97 4.04 7.78
CA GLU A 45 7.10 2.95 8.23
C GLU A 45 5.66 3.15 7.74
N SER A 46 5.16 4.38 7.74
CA SER A 46 3.83 4.69 7.19
C SER A 46 3.72 4.34 5.70
N LEU A 47 4.78 4.59 4.92
CA LEU A 47 4.82 4.21 3.51
C LEU A 47 4.83 2.69 3.34
N LYS A 48 5.52 1.95 4.22
CA LYS A 48 5.51 0.48 4.21
C LYS A 48 4.11 -0.06 4.49
N TYR A 49 3.41 0.46 5.50
CA TYR A 49 2.01 0.09 5.78
C TYR A 49 1.08 0.31 4.58
N ILE A 50 1.19 1.48 3.94
CA ILE A 50 0.39 1.80 2.75
C ILE A 50 0.78 0.90 1.57
N ALA A 51 2.08 0.61 1.40
CA ALA A 51 2.57 -0.30 0.38
C ALA A 51 2.05 -1.73 0.60
N CYS A 52 1.96 -2.21 1.84
CA CYS A 52 1.31 -3.49 2.15
C CYS A 52 -0.16 -3.50 1.70
N ALA A 53 -0.93 -2.46 2.01
CA ALA A 53 -2.32 -2.35 1.56
C ALA A 53 -2.44 -2.32 0.02
N LEU A 54 -1.52 -1.66 -0.68
CA LEU A 54 -1.47 -1.62 -2.15
C LEU A 54 -1.06 -2.98 -2.75
N SER A 55 -0.19 -3.71 -2.06
CA SER A 55 0.34 -5.00 -2.52
C SER A 55 -0.76 -6.05 -2.66
N ILE A 56 -1.82 -5.99 -1.85
CA ILE A 56 -3.00 -6.87 -1.94
C ILE A 56 -3.65 -6.75 -3.33
N GLU A 57 -3.87 -5.51 -3.79
CA GLU A 57 -4.48 -5.27 -5.10
C GLU A 57 -3.56 -5.68 -6.24
N ILE A 58 -2.27 -5.37 -6.13
CA ILE A 58 -1.27 -5.74 -7.14
C ILE A 58 -1.17 -7.27 -7.24
N PHE A 59 -1.14 -7.97 -6.10
CA PHE A 59 -1.07 -9.42 -6.09
C PHE A 59 -2.34 -10.06 -6.65
N GLY A 60 -3.53 -9.56 -6.28
CA GLY A 60 -4.80 -9.99 -6.88
C GLY A 60 -4.82 -9.80 -8.41
N ALA A 61 -4.35 -8.65 -8.89
CA ALA A 61 -4.26 -8.39 -10.33
C ALA A 61 -3.27 -9.31 -11.04
N VAL A 62 -2.09 -9.55 -10.45
CA VAL A 62 -1.04 -10.38 -11.05
C VAL A 62 -1.36 -11.88 -11.00
N LYS A 63 -1.93 -12.37 -9.88
CA LYS A 63 -2.15 -13.80 -9.64
C LYS A 63 -3.52 -14.28 -10.06
N ASN A 64 -4.55 -13.49 -9.79
CA ASN A 64 -5.94 -13.87 -9.98
C ASN A 64 -6.58 -13.20 -11.22
N ALA A 65 -5.82 -12.38 -11.95
CA ALA A 65 -6.32 -11.52 -13.03
C ALA A 65 -7.52 -10.66 -12.57
N GLU A 66 -7.54 -10.28 -11.29
CA GLU A 66 -8.55 -9.38 -10.74
C GLU A 66 -8.31 -7.95 -11.22
N GLU A 67 -9.39 -7.21 -11.42
CA GLU A 67 -9.27 -5.76 -11.60
C GLU A 67 -8.88 -5.11 -10.26
N PHE A 68 -8.07 -4.05 -10.32
CA PHE A 68 -7.75 -3.24 -9.16
C PHE A 68 -9.05 -2.75 -8.51
N ASN A 69 -9.24 -3.00 -7.21
CA ASN A 69 -10.46 -2.63 -6.49
C ASN A 69 -10.22 -1.40 -5.60
N PRO A 70 -10.61 -0.18 -6.02
CA PRO A 70 -10.36 1.03 -5.25
C PRO A 70 -11.11 1.06 -3.92
N LYS A 71 -12.26 0.37 -3.84
CA LYS A 71 -13.05 0.29 -2.61
C LYS A 71 -12.32 -0.57 -1.56
N ARG A 72 -11.86 -1.76 -1.95
CA ARG A 72 -11.07 -2.66 -1.10
C ARG A 72 -9.77 -1.98 -0.65
N TYR A 73 -9.07 -1.30 -1.58
CA TYR A 73 -7.88 -0.53 -1.24
C TYR A 73 -8.17 0.55 -0.18
N ASN A 74 -9.23 1.35 -0.36
CA ASN A 74 -9.60 2.38 0.62
C ASN A 74 -9.98 1.80 1.99
N GLU A 75 -10.70 0.68 2.02
CA GLU A 75 -11.05 -0.03 3.25
C GLU A 75 -9.80 -0.55 3.99
N ASN A 76 -8.81 -1.06 3.26
CA ASN A 76 -7.54 -1.49 3.83
C ASN A 76 -6.73 -0.29 4.37
N LEU A 77 -6.71 0.84 3.65
CA LEU A 77 -6.07 2.08 4.11
C LEU A 77 -6.66 2.64 5.40
N ASP A 78 -7.95 2.40 5.66
CA ASP A 78 -8.63 2.84 6.88
C ASP A 78 -8.25 1.99 8.10
N LYS A 79 -7.93 0.72 7.90
CA LYS A 79 -7.56 -0.22 8.98
C LYS A 79 -6.13 -0.03 9.48
N LEU A 80 -5.24 0.52 8.65
CA LEU A 80 -3.84 0.78 9.05
C LEU A 80 -3.77 1.61 10.36
N PRO A 81 -2.78 1.38 11.24
CA PRO A 81 -1.64 0.46 11.08
C PRO A 81 -1.99 -1.01 11.36
N GLU A 82 -3.21 -1.32 11.80
CA GLU A 82 -3.63 -2.71 11.95
C GLU A 82 -3.71 -3.33 10.56
N MET A 83 -3.07 -4.48 10.40
CA MET A 83 -3.03 -5.24 9.16
C MET A 83 -3.82 -6.54 9.35
N PRO A 84 -5.17 -6.49 9.43
CA PRO A 84 -6.00 -7.67 9.71
C PRO A 84 -6.01 -8.72 8.58
N TRP A 85 -5.15 -8.55 7.58
CA TRP A 85 -4.89 -9.49 6.49
C TRP A 85 -3.49 -10.12 6.58
N GLU A 86 -2.69 -9.76 7.58
CA GLU A 86 -1.42 -10.45 7.88
C GLU A 86 -1.59 -11.62 8.86
N ASP A 87 -2.71 -11.67 9.59
CA ASP A 87 -3.06 -12.80 10.45
C ASP A 87 -3.71 -13.93 9.63
N GLU A 88 -2.92 -14.62 8.78
CA GLU A 88 -3.20 -15.98 8.28
C GLU A 88 -1.92 -16.74 7.89
#